data_AF-A0A928NYY7-F1
#
_entry.id   AF-A0A928NYY7-F1
#
_cell.length_a   1.000
_cell.length_b   1.000
_cell.length_c   1.000
_cell.angle_alpha   90.00
_cell.angle_beta   90.00
_cell.angle_gamma   90.00
#
_symmetry.space_group_name_H-M   'P 1'
#
loop_
_entity.id
_entity.type
_entity.pdbx_description
1 polymer ?
#
loop_
_entity_poly.entity_id
_entity_poly.type
_entity_poly.pdbx_seq_one_letter_code
_entity_poly.pdbx_strand_id
1 'polypeptide(L)'
;MKKNNLMSYLALGIVFALFNVIAFVVPTDKTTTFWTVYAFSVVAFAIQTLLWKIALGKKDTLKSKFLGIPVIHVGITYLIIQLIAFAVFMVFPTLPVWLVIVVCAIILATSSLCAIAGQAGASGINRVEERIKVKRAFIQFLQTDIEMLAESETDVETKAELKKLAERVRFSDPMSHEMLGELESRISAKVEEMKTATDKKAIIEEVVTLLTERNKKCKILK
;
A
#
# COMPACT_ATOMS: atom_id res chain seq x y z
N MET A 1 8.12 7.17 -14.73
CA MET A 1 8.59 5.89 -14.14
C MET A 1 8.04 4.62 -14.86
N LYS A 2 7.78 4.64 -16.18
CA LYS A 2 7.22 3.50 -16.96
C LYS A 2 8.25 2.42 -17.33
N LYS A 3 9.54 2.77 -17.30
CA LYS A 3 10.65 1.96 -17.85
C LYS A 3 10.94 0.67 -17.07
N ASN A 4 10.89 0.69 -15.74
CA ASN A 4 11.18 -0.52 -14.94
C ASN A 4 10.12 -1.61 -15.06
N ASN A 5 8.83 -1.23 -15.11
CA ASN A 5 7.74 -2.20 -15.24
C ASN A 5 7.83 -2.91 -16.60
N LEU A 6 8.16 -2.16 -17.65
CA LEU A 6 8.36 -2.70 -19.00
C LEU A 6 9.52 -3.71 -19.05
N MET A 7 10.64 -3.40 -18.39
CA MET A 7 11.80 -4.31 -18.33
C MET A 7 11.46 -5.64 -17.64
N SER A 8 10.65 -5.62 -16.56
CA SER A 8 10.20 -6.87 -15.91
C SER A 8 9.34 -7.73 -16.83
N TYR A 9 8.37 -7.15 -17.55
CA TYR A 9 7.56 -7.90 -18.52
C TYR A 9 8.40 -8.43 -19.68
N LEU A 10 9.35 -7.64 -20.17
CA LEU A 10 10.26 -8.04 -21.24
C LEU A 10 11.10 -9.25 -20.81
N ALA A 11 11.67 -9.21 -19.59
CA ALA A 11 12.46 -10.31 -19.05
C ALA A 11 11.65 -11.61 -18.93
N LEU A 12 10.40 -11.54 -18.44
CA LEU A 12 9.54 -12.74 -18.36
C LEU A 12 9.13 -13.24 -19.74
N GLY A 13 8.92 -12.35 -20.71
CA GLY A 13 8.68 -12.74 -22.11
C GLY A 13 9.87 -13.52 -22.69
N ILE A 14 11.10 -13.09 -22.41
CA ILE A 14 12.32 -13.80 -22.82
C ILE A 14 12.40 -15.18 -22.14
N VAL A 15 12.15 -15.25 -20.83
CA VAL A 15 12.14 -16.53 -20.10
C VAL A 15 11.06 -17.48 -20.64
N PHE A 16 9.88 -16.96 -20.96
CA PHE A 16 8.80 -17.75 -21.57
C PHE A 16 9.17 -18.26 -22.96
N ALA A 17 9.81 -17.42 -23.79
CA ALA A 17 10.29 -17.84 -25.11
C ALA A 17 11.36 -18.94 -24.97
N LEU A 18 12.32 -18.77 -24.05
CA LEU A 18 13.35 -19.76 -23.76
C LEU A 18 12.76 -21.09 -23.26
N PHE A 19 11.75 -21.02 -22.38
CA PHE A 19 10.99 -22.19 -21.93
C PHE A 19 10.35 -22.94 -23.11
N ASN A 20 9.71 -22.23 -24.04
CA ASN A 20 9.13 -22.84 -25.24
C ASN A 20 10.21 -23.51 -26.10
N VAL A 21 11.32 -22.82 -26.37
CA VAL A 21 12.43 -23.39 -27.15
C VAL A 21 12.92 -24.69 -26.51
N ILE A 22 13.17 -24.71 -25.20
CA ILE A 22 13.60 -25.93 -24.48
C ILE A 22 12.54 -27.03 -24.58
N ALA A 23 11.27 -26.69 -24.36
CA ALA A 23 10.18 -27.66 -24.38
C ALA A 23 10.04 -28.37 -25.74
N PHE A 24 10.30 -27.69 -26.86
CA PHE A 24 10.14 -28.22 -28.22
C PHE A 24 11.43 -28.75 -28.86
N VAL A 25 12.60 -28.18 -28.54
CA VAL A 25 13.89 -28.60 -29.13
C VAL A 25 14.44 -29.87 -28.50
N VAL A 26 14.20 -30.08 -27.20
CA VAL A 26 14.69 -31.29 -26.53
C VAL A 26 13.96 -32.52 -27.11
N PRO A 27 14.71 -33.54 -27.57
CA PRO A 27 14.18 -34.71 -28.27
C PRO A 27 13.56 -35.70 -27.26
N THR A 28 12.45 -35.30 -26.66
CA THR A 28 11.64 -36.12 -25.76
C THR A 28 10.30 -36.43 -26.40
N ASP A 29 9.81 -37.65 -26.18
CA ASP A 29 8.48 -38.06 -26.63
C ASP A 29 7.42 -37.15 -26.01
N LYS A 30 6.61 -36.52 -26.86
CA LYS A 30 5.54 -35.59 -26.45
C LYS A 30 4.31 -36.38 -26.01
N THR A 31 4.46 -37.11 -24.90
CA THR A 31 3.39 -37.92 -24.29
C THR A 31 2.31 -37.05 -23.65
N THR A 32 1.19 -37.66 -23.25
CA THR A 32 0.11 -36.96 -22.52
C THR A 32 0.60 -36.26 -21.25
N THR A 33 1.61 -36.84 -20.59
CA THR A 33 2.29 -36.23 -19.44
C THR A 33 2.96 -34.92 -19.80
N PHE A 34 3.71 -34.87 -20.93
CA PHE A 34 4.35 -33.66 -21.40
C PHE A 34 3.34 -32.52 -21.62
N TRP A 35 2.25 -32.79 -22.35
CA TRP A 35 1.23 -31.78 -22.63
C TRP A 35 0.55 -31.24 -21.38
N THR A 36 0.34 -32.12 -20.40
CA THR A 36 -0.26 -31.75 -19.12
C THR A 36 0.64 -30.79 -18.34
N VAL A 37 1.91 -31.14 -18.12
CA VAL A 37 2.84 -30.26 -17.39
C VAL A 37 3.11 -28.97 -18.16
N TYR A 38 3.17 -29.05 -19.47
CA TYR A 38 3.30 -27.87 -20.33
C TYR A 38 2.12 -26.90 -20.13
N ALA A 39 0.87 -27.40 -20.17
CA ALA A 39 -0.31 -26.57 -19.95
C ALA A 39 -0.29 -25.89 -18.57
N PHE A 40 0.03 -26.63 -17.50
CA PHE A 40 0.18 -26.08 -16.15
C PHE A 40 1.29 -25.01 -16.06
N SER A 41 2.39 -25.21 -16.79
CA SER A 41 3.49 -24.25 -16.84
C SER A 41 3.08 -22.97 -17.57
N VAL A 42 2.33 -23.06 -18.67
CA VAL A 42 1.77 -21.88 -19.36
C VAL A 42 0.81 -21.11 -18.43
N VAL A 43 -0.05 -21.82 -17.70
CA VAL A 43 -0.93 -21.20 -16.69
C VAL A 43 -0.12 -20.49 -15.60
N ALA A 44 1.00 -21.07 -15.17
CA ALA A 44 1.90 -20.42 -14.21
C ALA A 44 2.45 -19.09 -14.73
N PHE A 45 2.91 -19.05 -15.98
CA PHE A 45 3.35 -17.80 -16.62
C PHE A 45 2.19 -16.78 -16.71
N ALA A 46 0.98 -17.22 -17.07
CA ALA A 46 -0.19 -16.34 -17.13
C ALA A 46 -0.53 -15.73 -15.76
N ILE A 47 -0.58 -16.55 -14.70
CA ILE A 47 -0.80 -16.07 -13.33
C ILE A 47 0.29 -15.07 -12.93
N GLN A 48 1.55 -15.34 -13.24
CA GLN A 48 2.66 -14.43 -12.95
C GLN A 48 2.49 -13.06 -13.64
N THR A 49 2.06 -13.05 -14.91
CA THR A 49 1.78 -11.78 -15.62
C THR A 49 0.62 -11.01 -14.99
N LEU A 50 -0.41 -11.71 -14.52
CA LEU A 50 -1.55 -11.09 -13.85
C LEU A 50 -1.15 -10.50 -12.49
N LEU A 51 -0.34 -11.23 -11.70
CA LEU A 51 0.19 -10.75 -10.43
C LEU A 51 1.05 -9.49 -10.62
N TRP A 52 1.91 -9.45 -11.65
CA TRP A 52 2.63 -8.22 -11.98
C TRP A 52 1.72 -7.08 -12.41
N LYS A 53 0.65 -7.37 -13.17
CA LYS A 53 -0.31 -6.33 -13.57
C LYS A 53 -1.03 -5.73 -12.37
N ILE A 54 -1.42 -6.56 -11.40
CA ILE A 54 -2.05 -6.13 -10.16
C ILE A 54 -1.07 -5.36 -9.28
N ALA A 55 0.16 -5.86 -9.12
CA ALA A 55 1.18 -5.25 -8.26
C ALA A 55 1.75 -3.94 -8.83
N LEU A 56 1.95 -3.85 -10.15
CA LEU A 56 2.56 -2.70 -10.82
C LEU A 56 1.53 -1.73 -11.43
N GLY A 57 0.27 -2.15 -11.58
CA GLY A 57 -0.83 -1.33 -12.12
C GLY A 57 -1.48 -0.39 -11.11
N LYS A 58 -1.20 -0.57 -9.81
CA LYS A 58 -1.63 0.36 -8.76
C LYS A 58 -0.82 1.67 -8.88
N LYS A 59 -1.52 2.78 -9.11
CA LYS A 59 -0.95 4.11 -9.38
C LYS A 59 -0.01 4.59 -8.25
N ASP A 60 1.20 4.94 -8.67
CA ASP A 60 2.21 5.81 -8.04
C ASP A 60 2.05 6.21 -6.57
N THR A 61 2.03 5.22 -5.68
CA THR A 61 2.46 5.42 -4.29
C THR A 61 3.51 4.37 -3.98
N LEU A 62 4.69 4.81 -3.53
CA LEU A 62 5.83 3.95 -3.14
C LEU A 62 5.40 2.77 -2.25
N LYS A 63 4.31 2.94 -1.51
CA LYS A 63 3.72 1.97 -0.61
C LYS A 63 2.96 0.83 -1.28
N SER A 64 2.30 1.09 -2.41
CA SER A 64 1.71 0.03 -3.24
C SER A 64 2.79 -0.91 -3.80
N LYS A 65 3.97 -0.37 -4.10
CA LYS A 65 5.12 -1.19 -4.54
C LYS A 65 5.64 -2.05 -3.39
N PHE A 66 5.69 -1.52 -2.16
CA PHE A 66 6.14 -2.27 -0.99
C PHE A 66 5.25 -3.48 -0.66
N LEU A 67 3.95 -3.36 -0.90
CA LEU A 67 2.99 -4.48 -0.73
C LEU A 67 2.91 -5.40 -1.96
N GLY A 68 3.22 -4.88 -3.14
CA GLY A 68 3.30 -5.67 -4.37
C GLY A 68 4.54 -6.57 -4.45
N ILE A 69 5.67 -6.15 -3.88
CA ILE A 69 6.94 -6.89 -3.91
C ILE A 69 6.84 -8.30 -3.29
N PRO A 70 6.24 -8.50 -2.08
CA PRO A 70 6.06 -9.84 -1.52
C PRO A 70 5.22 -10.76 -2.40
N VAL A 71 4.13 -10.24 -2.99
CA VAL A 71 3.24 -11.02 -3.87
C VAL A 71 3.95 -11.43 -5.17
N ILE A 72 4.75 -10.53 -5.74
CA ILE A 72 5.60 -10.82 -6.89
C ILE A 72 6.64 -11.90 -6.56
N HIS A 73 7.25 -11.81 -5.37
CA HIS A 73 8.29 -12.73 -4.96
C HIS A 73 7.75 -14.15 -4.87
N VAL A 74 6.60 -14.35 -4.21
CA VAL A 74 5.89 -15.64 -4.15
C VAL A 74 5.63 -16.20 -5.56
N GLY A 75 5.18 -15.35 -6.48
CA GLY A 75 4.94 -15.76 -7.87
C GLY A 75 6.21 -16.20 -8.61
N ILE A 76 7.34 -15.54 -8.38
CA ILE A 76 8.64 -15.95 -8.95
C ILE A 76 9.09 -17.29 -8.36
N THR A 77 8.99 -17.48 -7.04
CA THR A 77 9.37 -18.75 -6.40
C THR A 77 8.53 -19.90 -6.94
N TYR A 78 7.22 -19.66 -7.11
CA TYR A 78 6.31 -20.62 -7.73
C TYR A 78 6.71 -20.95 -9.17
N LEU A 79 7.04 -19.94 -10.00
CA LEU A 79 7.49 -20.15 -11.38
C LEU A 79 8.75 -21.03 -11.43
N ILE A 80 9.72 -20.78 -10.55
CA ILE A 80 10.96 -21.56 -10.48
C ILE A 80 10.66 -23.02 -10.11
N ILE A 81 9.83 -23.27 -9.09
CA ILE A 81 9.44 -24.62 -8.69
C ILE A 81 8.71 -25.35 -9.83
N GLN A 82 7.82 -24.65 -10.53
CA GLN A 82 7.09 -25.20 -11.67
C GLN A 82 8.02 -25.56 -12.84
N LEU A 83 9.05 -24.75 -13.11
CA LEU A 83 10.05 -25.04 -14.14
C LEU A 83 10.93 -26.24 -13.76
N ILE A 84 11.29 -26.39 -12.49
CA ILE A 84 12.02 -27.57 -11.99
C ILE A 84 11.14 -28.81 -12.14
N ALA A 85 9.87 -28.74 -11.73
CA ALA A 85 8.92 -29.85 -11.89
C ALA A 85 8.79 -30.24 -13.38
N PHE A 86 8.68 -29.27 -14.29
CA PHE A 86 8.67 -29.52 -15.73
C PHE A 86 9.92 -30.25 -16.21
N ALA A 87 11.11 -29.81 -15.81
CA ALA A 87 12.36 -30.47 -16.17
C ALA A 87 12.43 -31.92 -15.63
N VAL A 88 11.97 -32.16 -14.40
CA VAL A 88 11.94 -33.51 -13.81
C VAL A 88 10.99 -34.44 -14.59
N PHE A 89 9.76 -34.01 -14.86
CA PHE A 89 8.81 -34.82 -15.63
C PHE A 89 9.25 -35.04 -17.08
N MET A 90 10.06 -34.14 -17.63
CA MET A 90 10.66 -34.31 -18.95
C MET A 90 11.71 -35.43 -18.99
N VAL A 91 12.47 -35.62 -17.91
CA VAL A 91 13.47 -36.68 -17.78
C VAL A 91 12.82 -38.04 -17.45
N PHE A 92 11.68 -38.03 -16.75
CA PHE A 92 10.96 -39.24 -16.32
C PHE A 92 9.57 -39.36 -16.97
N PRO A 93 9.47 -39.60 -18.29
CA PRO A 93 8.20 -39.66 -19.01
C PRO A 93 7.36 -40.91 -18.68
N THR A 94 7.92 -41.89 -17.98
CA THR A 94 7.24 -43.12 -17.54
C THR A 94 6.30 -42.90 -16.35
N LEU A 95 6.29 -41.69 -15.77
CA LEU A 95 5.43 -41.36 -14.65
C LEU A 95 3.95 -41.27 -15.08
N PRO A 96 3.04 -41.85 -14.29
CA PRO A 96 1.63 -41.87 -14.63
C PRO A 96 1.02 -40.46 -14.50
N VAL A 97 0.15 -40.12 -15.45
CA VAL A 97 -0.43 -38.77 -15.62
C VAL A 97 -1.13 -38.25 -14.36
N TRP A 98 -1.77 -39.13 -13.57
CA TRP A 98 -2.47 -38.72 -12.35
C TRP A 98 -1.52 -38.11 -11.30
N LEU A 99 -0.30 -38.65 -11.17
CA LEU A 99 0.70 -38.15 -10.21
C LEU A 99 1.16 -36.75 -10.59
N VAL A 100 1.33 -36.53 -11.89
CA VAL A 100 1.70 -35.23 -12.48
C VAL A 100 0.63 -34.17 -12.19
N ILE A 101 -0.65 -34.52 -12.40
CA ILE A 101 -1.78 -33.64 -12.10
C ILE A 101 -1.81 -33.29 -10.62
N VAL A 102 -1.64 -34.26 -9.73
CA VAL A 102 -1.64 -34.04 -8.27
C VAL A 102 -0.51 -33.09 -7.85
N VAL A 103 0.71 -33.31 -8.33
CA VAL A 103 1.85 -32.43 -8.01
C VAL A 103 1.62 -31.01 -8.51
N CYS A 104 1.21 -30.83 -9.78
CA CYS A 104 0.92 -29.50 -10.32
C CYS A 104 -0.25 -28.81 -9.60
N ALA A 105 -1.29 -29.56 -9.20
CA ALA A 105 -2.42 -29.01 -8.46
C ALA A 105 -2.02 -28.53 -7.06
N ILE A 106 -1.17 -29.27 -6.34
CA ILE A 106 -0.66 -28.86 -5.02
C ILE A 106 0.17 -27.58 -5.14
N ILE A 107 1.05 -27.51 -6.15
CA ILE A 107 1.89 -26.33 -6.38
C ILE A 107 1.00 -25.12 -6.70
N LEU A 108 -0.03 -25.26 -7.53
CA LEU A 108 -1.00 -24.18 -7.81
C LEU A 108 -1.83 -23.76 -6.59
N ALA A 109 -2.29 -24.72 -5.78
CA ALA A 109 -3.10 -24.44 -4.60
C ALA A 109 -2.31 -23.64 -3.57
N THR A 110 -1.07 -24.05 -3.31
CA THR A 110 -0.17 -23.34 -2.38
C THR A 110 0.14 -21.93 -2.86
N SER A 111 0.42 -21.73 -4.16
CA SER A 111 0.67 -20.38 -4.69
C SER A 111 -0.56 -19.48 -4.63
N SER A 112 -1.74 -20.03 -4.91
CA SER A 112 -3.00 -19.29 -4.86
C SER A 112 -3.33 -18.83 -3.43
N LEU A 113 -3.10 -19.70 -2.44
CA LEU A 113 -3.31 -19.37 -1.04
C LEU A 113 -2.35 -18.25 -0.57
N CYS A 114 -1.07 -18.34 -0.94
CA CYS A 114 -0.08 -17.30 -0.65
C CYS A 114 -0.40 -15.96 -1.33
N ALA A 115 -0.93 -16.00 -2.56
CA ALA A 115 -1.35 -14.79 -3.27
C ALA A 115 -2.54 -14.08 -2.57
N ILE A 116 -3.52 -14.84 -2.08
CA ILE A 116 -4.66 -14.30 -1.32
C ILE A 116 -4.19 -13.70 0.01
N ALA A 117 -3.33 -14.41 0.75
CA ALA A 117 -2.78 -13.93 2.02
C ALA A 117 -2.00 -12.62 1.85
N GLY A 118 -1.18 -12.51 0.81
CA GLY A 118 -0.45 -11.27 0.48
C GLY A 118 -1.37 -10.09 0.16
N GLN A 119 -2.51 -10.34 -0.49
CA GLN A 119 -3.52 -9.29 -0.75
C GLN A 119 -4.27 -8.86 0.51
N ALA A 120 -4.58 -9.78 1.42
CA ALA A 120 -5.25 -9.48 2.70
C ALA A 120 -4.35 -8.72 3.69
N GLY A 121 -3.06 -9.05 3.76
CA GLY A 121 -2.10 -8.27 4.57
C GLY A 121 -1.93 -6.84 4.06
N ALA A 122 -1.99 -6.65 2.74
CA ALA A 122 -1.90 -5.34 2.11
C ALA A 122 -3.10 -4.42 2.43
N SER A 123 -4.31 -4.96 2.53
CA SER A 123 -5.50 -4.17 2.91
C SER A 123 -5.48 -3.75 4.39
N GLY A 124 -4.96 -4.60 5.29
CA GLY A 124 -4.80 -4.27 6.70
C GLY A 124 -3.86 -3.07 6.95
N ILE A 125 -2.72 -3.03 6.25
CA ILE A 125 -1.74 -1.93 6.37
C ILE A 125 -2.27 -0.62 5.80
N ASN A 126 -3.03 -0.67 4.70
CA ASN A 126 -3.68 0.52 4.14
C ASN A 126 -4.68 1.14 5.13
N ARG A 127 -5.44 0.32 5.87
CA ARG A 127 -6.42 0.78 6.86
C ARG A 127 -5.77 1.44 8.08
N VAL A 128 -4.63 0.91 8.53
CA VAL A 128 -3.86 1.52 9.64
C VAL A 128 -3.28 2.87 9.22
N GLU A 129 -2.83 3.00 7.98
CA GLU A 129 -2.26 4.27 7.50
C GLU A 129 -3.30 5.32 7.12
N GLU A 130 -4.48 4.92 6.64
CA GLU A 130 -5.61 5.85 6.48
C GLU A 130 -5.96 6.50 7.82
N ARG A 131 -5.93 5.70 8.90
CA ARG A 131 -6.04 6.23 10.26
C ARG A 131 -4.88 7.18 10.59
N ILE A 132 -3.64 6.92 10.16
CA ILE A 132 -2.49 7.83 10.41
C ILE A 132 -2.58 9.14 9.61
N LYS A 133 -3.12 9.13 8.37
CA LYS A 133 -3.28 10.35 7.54
C LYS A 133 -4.40 11.24 8.06
N VAL A 134 -5.56 10.67 8.40
CA VAL A 134 -6.66 11.42 9.04
C VAL A 134 -6.17 12.03 10.36
N LYS A 135 -5.32 11.30 11.09
CA LYS A 135 -4.79 11.77 12.37
C LYS A 135 -3.78 12.92 12.26
N ARG A 136 -3.13 13.11 11.11
CA ARG A 136 -2.16 14.20 10.87
C ARG A 136 -2.80 15.45 10.23
N ALA A 137 -3.90 15.24 9.52
CA ALA A 137 -4.59 16.27 8.76
C ALA A 137 -5.16 17.39 9.65
N PHE A 138 -5.68 17.07 10.83
CA PHE A 138 -6.29 18.05 11.74
C PHE A 138 -5.33 19.22 12.06
N ILE A 139 -4.09 18.93 12.47
CA ILE A 139 -3.12 19.99 12.83
C ILE A 139 -2.63 20.78 11.63
N GLN A 140 -2.53 20.16 10.46
CA GLN A 140 -2.17 20.87 9.23
C GLN A 140 -3.28 21.79 8.74
N PHE A 141 -4.54 21.33 8.79
CA PHE A 141 -5.70 22.16 8.47
C PHE A 141 -5.85 23.31 9.46
N LEU A 142 -5.78 23.02 10.76
CA LEU A 142 -5.86 24.03 11.81
C LEU A 142 -4.77 25.09 11.68
N GLN A 143 -3.53 24.70 11.37
CA GLN A 143 -2.44 25.66 11.12
C GLN A 143 -2.77 26.55 9.93
N THR A 144 -3.23 25.96 8.82
CA THR A 144 -3.57 26.70 7.60
C THR A 144 -4.72 27.69 7.84
N ASP A 145 -5.76 27.27 8.54
CA ASP A 145 -6.91 28.13 8.85
C ASP A 145 -6.51 29.34 9.71
N ILE A 146 -5.62 29.15 10.70
CA ILE A 146 -5.15 30.22 11.58
C ILE A 146 -4.17 31.16 10.84
N GLU A 147 -3.33 30.64 9.95
CA GLU A 147 -2.46 31.46 9.09
C GLU A 147 -3.29 32.31 8.13
N MET A 148 -4.33 31.75 7.49
CA MET A 148 -5.25 32.51 6.64
C MET A 148 -5.98 33.61 7.41
N LEU A 149 -6.42 33.32 8.65
CA LEU A 149 -7.02 34.31 9.54
C LEU A 149 -6.05 35.46 9.82
N ALA A 150 -4.78 35.15 10.16
CA ALA A 150 -3.75 36.16 10.41
C ALA A 150 -3.43 37.02 9.17
N GLU A 151 -3.53 36.47 7.97
CA GLU A 151 -3.35 37.21 6.72
C GLU A 151 -4.51 38.16 6.42
N SER A 152 -5.74 37.73 6.70
CA SER A 152 -6.96 38.51 6.50
C SER A 152 -7.18 39.63 7.53
N GLU A 153 -6.50 39.57 8.68
CA GLU A 153 -6.65 40.55 9.76
C GLU A 153 -5.93 41.87 9.47
N THR A 154 -6.64 42.98 9.66
CA THR A 154 -6.12 44.35 9.54
C THR A 154 -5.54 44.89 10.85
N ASP A 155 -6.03 44.41 12.00
CA ASP A 155 -5.52 44.80 13.32
C ASP A 155 -4.15 44.17 13.63
N VAL A 156 -3.17 45.02 13.94
CA VAL A 156 -1.76 44.61 14.14
C VAL A 156 -1.59 43.76 15.39
N GLU A 157 -2.37 44.03 16.44
CA GLU A 157 -2.27 43.33 17.72
C GLU A 157 -2.87 41.91 17.62
N THR A 158 -4.09 41.79 17.08
CA THR A 158 -4.76 40.51 16.85
C THR A 158 -3.99 39.64 15.85
N LYS A 159 -3.39 40.25 14.82
CA LYS A 159 -2.51 39.55 13.87
C LYS A 159 -1.28 38.94 14.52
N ALA A 160 -0.67 39.63 15.48
CA ALA A 160 0.48 39.11 16.21
C ALA A 160 0.11 37.91 17.09
N GLU A 161 -1.07 37.93 17.72
CA GLU A 161 -1.60 36.82 18.52
C GLU A 161 -1.96 35.60 17.68
N LEU A 162 -2.59 35.79 16.50
CA LEU A 162 -2.88 34.71 15.57
C LEU A 162 -1.61 34.03 15.03
N LYS A 163 -0.55 34.80 14.74
CA LYS A 163 0.75 34.23 14.36
C LYS A 163 1.38 33.40 15.48
N LYS A 164 1.31 33.86 16.73
CA LYS A 164 1.77 33.07 17.89
C LYS A 164 0.96 31.79 18.05
N LEU A 165 -0.35 31.85 17.81
CA LEU A 165 -1.22 30.68 17.84
C LEU A 165 -0.84 29.68 16.73
N ALA A 166 -0.62 30.15 15.50
CA ALA A 166 -0.17 29.32 14.38
C ALA A 166 1.17 28.62 14.68
N GLU A 167 2.14 29.33 15.25
CA GLU A 167 3.40 28.73 15.69
C GLU A 167 3.17 27.65 16.76
N ARG A 168 2.28 27.89 17.71
CA ARG A 168 1.94 26.92 18.76
C ARG A 168 1.28 25.66 18.20
N VAL A 169 0.44 25.80 17.18
CA VAL A 169 -0.14 24.67 16.43
C VAL A 169 0.95 23.91 15.67
N ARG A 170 1.88 24.62 15.01
CA ARG A 170 3.02 24.03 14.28
C ARG A 170 3.90 23.16 15.18
N PHE A 171 4.12 23.58 16.43
CA PHE A 171 4.91 22.83 17.42
C PHE A 171 4.08 21.80 18.22
N SER A 172 2.80 21.65 17.93
CA SER A 172 1.95 20.68 18.62
C SER A 172 2.13 19.27 18.05
N ASP A 173 1.78 18.25 18.84
CA ASP A 173 1.90 16.85 18.41
C ASP A 173 0.98 16.62 17.19
N PRO A 174 1.52 16.13 16.06
CA PRO A 174 0.75 15.93 14.84
C PRO A 174 -0.14 14.68 14.91
N MET A 175 -0.18 13.95 16.03
CA MET A 175 -1.00 12.76 16.20
C MET A 175 -2.37 13.08 16.81
N SER A 176 -3.45 12.77 16.10
CA SER A 176 -4.83 12.75 16.63
C SER A 176 -5.24 11.33 17.06
N HIS A 177 -6.29 11.21 17.87
CA HIS A 177 -6.86 9.95 18.33
C HIS A 177 -8.38 10.07 18.44
N GLU A 178 -9.13 8.97 18.30
CA GLU A 178 -10.59 8.95 18.52
C GLU A 178 -11.00 9.57 19.87
N MET A 179 -10.21 9.38 20.94
CA MET A 179 -10.42 9.95 22.28
C MET A 179 -10.18 11.47 22.35
N LEU A 180 -9.56 12.05 21.31
CA LEU A 180 -9.32 13.50 21.17
C LEU A 180 -10.33 14.15 20.22
N GLY A 181 -11.18 13.38 19.52
CA GLY A 181 -12.05 13.89 18.46
C GLY A 181 -13.05 14.94 18.94
N GLU A 182 -13.57 14.82 20.16
CA GLU A 182 -14.44 15.85 20.75
C GLU A 182 -13.70 17.16 21.01
N LEU A 183 -12.46 17.09 21.53
CA LEU A 183 -11.60 18.26 21.75
C LEU A 183 -11.22 18.91 20.41
N GLU A 184 -10.89 18.12 19.41
CA GLU A 184 -10.55 18.60 18.07
C GLU A 184 -11.73 19.28 17.38
N SER A 185 -12.94 18.72 17.51
CA SER A 185 -14.17 19.34 17.02
C SER A 185 -14.47 20.69 17.69
N ARG A 186 -14.29 20.77 19.02
CA ARG A 186 -14.44 22.02 19.78
C ARG A 186 -13.43 23.09 19.34
N ILE A 187 -12.17 22.70 19.12
CA ILE A 187 -11.13 23.60 18.61
C ILE A 187 -11.50 24.13 17.22
N SER A 188 -11.93 23.26 16.31
CA SER A 188 -12.38 23.68 14.96
C SER A 188 -13.57 24.63 15.01
N ALA A 189 -14.59 24.33 15.83
CA ALA A 189 -15.76 25.21 15.98
C ALA A 189 -15.37 26.61 16.46
N LYS A 190 -14.41 26.69 17.41
CA LYS A 190 -13.91 27.95 17.93
C LYS A 190 -13.08 28.74 16.91
N VAL A 191 -12.29 28.05 16.08
CA VAL A 191 -11.56 28.71 14.98
C VAL A 191 -12.50 29.21 13.89
N GLU A 192 -13.61 28.51 13.61
CA GLU A 192 -14.66 29.02 12.72
C GLU A 192 -15.37 30.24 13.32
N GLU A 193 -15.69 30.22 14.63
CA GLU A 193 -16.27 31.35 15.35
C GLU A 193 -15.38 32.60 15.26
N MET A 194 -14.05 32.40 15.31
CA MET A 194 -13.04 33.44 15.17
C MET A 194 -13.06 34.17 13.82
N LYS A 195 -13.56 33.53 12.74
CA LYS A 195 -13.68 34.17 11.41
C LYS A 195 -14.71 35.29 11.39
N THR A 196 -15.75 35.18 12.23
CA THR A 196 -16.90 36.10 12.25
C THR A 196 -16.98 36.97 13.51
N ALA A 197 -16.23 36.62 14.55
CA ALA A 197 -16.28 37.33 15.83
C ALA A 197 -15.59 38.69 15.80
N THR A 198 -16.18 39.65 16.52
CA THR A 198 -15.62 41.00 16.71
C THR A 198 -14.57 41.06 17.83
N ASP A 199 -14.67 40.17 18.82
CA ASP A 199 -13.68 39.98 19.89
C ASP A 199 -12.93 38.65 19.67
N LYS A 200 -11.82 38.74 18.94
CA LYS A 200 -11.02 37.57 18.56
C LYS A 200 -10.04 37.16 19.67
N LYS A 201 -9.66 38.07 20.57
CA LYS A 201 -8.66 37.81 21.61
C LYS A 201 -9.14 36.76 22.63
N ALA A 202 -10.37 36.90 23.11
CA ALA A 202 -10.96 35.94 24.05
C ALA A 202 -11.04 34.52 23.44
N ILE A 203 -11.37 34.42 22.16
CA ILE A 203 -11.45 33.14 21.44
C ILE A 203 -10.06 32.55 21.24
N ILE A 204 -9.03 33.36 20.96
CA ILE A 204 -7.64 32.91 20.85
C ILE A 204 -7.17 32.27 22.16
N GLU A 205 -7.43 32.88 23.31
CA GLU A 205 -7.05 32.32 24.62
C GLU A 205 -7.76 30.98 24.91
N GLU A 206 -9.04 30.88 24.55
CA GLU A 206 -9.82 29.64 24.70
C GLU A 206 -9.23 28.52 23.82
N VAL A 207 -8.90 28.83 22.55
CA VAL A 207 -8.27 27.89 21.62
C VAL A 207 -6.89 27.45 22.12
N VAL A 208 -6.06 28.36 22.66
CA VAL A 208 -4.75 28.03 23.26
C VAL A 208 -4.91 27.04 24.42
N THR A 209 -5.93 27.23 25.25
CA THR A 209 -6.21 26.38 26.41
C THR A 209 -6.62 24.97 25.96
N LEU A 210 -7.56 24.88 25.02
CA LEU A 210 -8.01 23.61 24.45
C LEU A 210 -6.88 22.86 23.73
N LEU A 211 -6.02 23.57 22.98
CA LEU A 211 -4.83 22.99 22.36
C LEU A 211 -3.85 22.42 23.38
N THR A 212 -3.67 23.12 24.50
CA THR A 212 -2.79 22.67 25.58
C THR A 212 -3.35 21.42 26.27
N GLU A 213 -4.67 21.37 26.50
CA GLU A 213 -5.35 20.17 27.01
C GLU A 213 -5.20 18.98 26.05
N ARG A 214 -5.48 19.21 24.76
CA ARG A 214 -5.31 18.20 23.69
C ARG A 214 -3.89 17.66 23.65
N ASN A 215 -2.87 18.53 23.71
CA ASN A 215 -1.46 18.13 23.71
C ASN A 215 -1.08 17.30 24.94
N LYS A 216 -1.59 17.66 26.13
CA LYS A 216 -1.36 16.88 27.36
C LYS A 216 -2.00 15.49 27.26
N LYS A 217 -3.26 15.40 26.82
CA LYS A 217 -3.95 14.12 26.62
C LYS A 217 -3.29 13.27 25.54
N CYS A 218 -2.83 13.90 24.46
CA CYS A 218 -2.07 13.23 23.40
C CYS A 218 -0.78 12.58 23.94
N LYS A 219 -0.09 13.23 24.90
CA LYS A 219 1.11 12.67 25.54
C LYS A 219 0.81 11.44 26.40
N ILE A 220 -0.38 11.35 26.99
CA ILE A 220 -0.83 10.20 27.80
C ILE A 220 -1.23 9.01 26.91
N LEU A 221 -1.72 9.29 25.69
CA LEU A 221 -2.17 8.28 24.73
C LEU A 221 -1.05 7.73 23.83
N LYS A 222 0.22 8.12 24.06
CA LYS A 222 1.41 7.54 23.42
C LYS A 222 1.84 6.27 24.14
#